data_AF-A0A9E5K5A7-F1
#
_entry.id   AF-A0A9E5K5A7-F1
#
_cell.length_a   1.000
_cell.length_b   1.000
_cell.length_c   1.000
_cell.angle_alpha   90.00
_cell.angle_beta   90.00
_cell.angle_gamma   90.00
#
_symmetry.space_group_name_H-M   'P 1'
#
loop_
_entity.id
_entity.type
_entity.pdbx_description
1 polymer ?
#
loop_
_entity_poly.entity_id
_entity_poly.type
_entity_poly.pdbx_seq_one_letter_code
_entity_poly.pdbx_strand_id
1 'polypeptide(L)' 'MKKTVSDLGAGAYLLMHGHKVVGRKGRDFIFEVNDQEEVEFEQRKLEYLSSEFHRFDSYIMSLKKIGEYAP' A
#
# COMPACT_ATOMS: atom_id res chain seq x y z
N MET A 1 7.37 -16.54 3.02
CA MET A 1 8.04 -15.52 3.87
C MET A 1 7.05 -14.43 4.32
N LYS A 2 7.35 -13.69 5.40
CA LYS A 2 6.55 -12.53 5.83
C LYS A 2 7.22 -11.22 5.37
N LYS A 3 6.48 -10.34 4.72
CA LYS A 3 6.94 -9.00 4.28
C LYS A 3 6.11 -7.92 4.97
N THR A 4 6.70 -6.76 5.23
CA THR A 4 6.02 -5.62 5.86
C THR A 4 5.88 -4.44 4.91
N VAL A 5 4.72 -3.79 4.93
CA VAL A 5 4.41 -2.58 4.14
C VAL A 5 3.80 -1.54 5.06
N SER A 6 4.43 -0.36 5.17
CA SER A 6 4.00 0.71 6.08
C SER A 6 3.05 1.72 5.42
N ASP A 7 3.10 1.82 4.09
CA ASP A 7 2.25 2.71 3.32
C ASP A 7 0.86 2.09 3.12
N LEU A 8 -0.18 2.83 3.50
CA LEU A 8 -1.56 2.34 3.44
C LEU A 8 -2.02 2.13 2.00
N GLY A 9 -1.67 3.05 1.08
CA GLY A 9 -2.08 2.97 -0.31
C GLY A 9 -1.40 1.80 -1.03
N ALA A 10 -0.10 1.62 -0.82
CA ALA A 10 0.65 0.47 -1.34
C ALA A 10 0.12 -0.85 -0.77
N GLY A 11 -0.18 -0.89 0.54
CA GLY A 11 -0.79 -2.07 1.18
C GLY A 11 -2.17 -2.41 0.59
N ALA A 12 -3.01 -1.41 0.37
CA ALA A 12 -4.31 -1.60 -0.27
C ALA A 12 -4.15 -2.08 -1.73
N TYR A 13 -3.20 -1.51 -2.47
CA TYR A 13 -2.89 -1.91 -3.85
C TYR A 13 -2.50 -3.39 -3.93
N LEU A 14 -1.58 -3.83 -3.07
CA LEU A 14 -1.16 -5.23 -3.00
C LEU A 14 -2.31 -6.17 -2.64
N LEU A 15 -3.17 -5.77 -1.70
CA LEU A 15 -4.35 -6.56 -1.32
C LEU A 15 -5.34 -6.70 -2.48
N MET A 16 -5.58 -5.63 -3.25
CA MET A 16 -6.43 -5.67 -4.45
C MET A 16 -5.86 -6.58 -5.55
N HIS A 17 -4.54 -6.78 -5.58
CA HIS A 17 -3.85 -7.68 -6.53
C HIS A 17 -3.73 -9.12 -6.00
N GLY A 18 -4.43 -9.46 -4.92
CA GLY A 18 -4.53 -10.83 -4.43
C GLY A 18 -3.46 -11.23 -3.40
N HIS A 19 -2.56 -10.32 -3.02
CA HIS A 19 -1.59 -10.63 -1.96
C HIS A 19 -2.26 -10.67 -0.59
N LYS A 20 -1.97 -11.73 0.17
CA LYS A 20 -2.64 -12.02 1.43
C LYS A 20 -2.03 -11.24 2.60
N VAL A 21 -2.85 -10.40 3.25
CA VAL A 21 -2.51 -9.78 4.54
C VAL A 21 -2.78 -10.78 5.67
N VAL A 22 -1.78 -11.01 6.51
CA VAL A 22 -1.85 -11.94 7.65
C VAL A 22 -1.77 -11.25 9.01
N GLY A 23 -1.56 -9.94 9.04
CA GLY A 23 -1.56 -9.19 10.28
C GLY A 23 -1.21 -7.73 10.10
N ARG A 24 -1.20 -7.02 11.23
CA ARG A 24 -0.83 -5.61 11.31
C ARG A 24 -0.08 -5.36 12.61
N LYS A 25 1.00 -4.59 12.57
CA LYS A 25 1.76 -4.13 13.73
C LYS A 25 1.91 -2.62 13.66
N GLY A 26 1.12 -1.90 14.46
CA GLY A 26 1.10 -0.43 14.42
C GLY A 26 0.60 0.10 13.07
N ARG A 27 1.49 0.75 12.31
CA ARG A 27 1.21 1.23 10.94
C ARG A 27 1.63 0.22 9.86
N ASP A 28 2.34 -0.84 10.22
CA ASP A 28 2.85 -1.82 9.27
C ASP A 28 1.84 -2.95 9.03
N PHE A 29 1.57 -3.23 7.76
CA PHE A 29 0.81 -4.39 7.29
C PHE A 29 1.76 -5.55 7.00
N ILE A 30 1.41 -6.75 7.45
CA ILE A 30 2.23 -7.95 7.26
C ILE A 30 1.56 -8.81 6.19
N PHE A 31 2.29 -9.08 5.12
CA PHE A 31 1.87 -9.94 4.01
C PHE A 31 2.55 -11.30 4.08
N GLU A 32 1.80 -12.34 3.74
CA GLU A 32 2.33 -13.67 3.46
C GLU A 32 2.66 -13.72 1.96
N VAL A 33 3.93 -13.96 1.65
CA VAL A 33 4.46 -13.94 0.27
C VAL A 33 5.26 -15.22 0.06
N ASN A 34 4.91 -16.02 -0.94
CA ASN A 34 5.65 -17.22 -1.30
C ASN A 34 6.91 -16.88 -2.12
N ASP A 35 7.88 -17.78 -2.18
CA ASP A 35 9.15 -17.51 -2.90
C ASP A 35 8.91 -17.28 -4.41
N GLN A 36 7.88 -17.90 -4.98
CA GLN A 36 7.47 -17.70 -6.38
C GLN A 36 6.78 -16.34 -6.62
N GLU A 37 6.20 -15.76 -5.58
CA GLU A 37 5.44 -14.51 -5.64
C GLU A 37 6.29 -13.29 -5.23
N GLU A 38 7.50 -13.50 -4.69
CA GLU A 38 8.32 -12.41 -4.16
C GLU A 38 8.67 -11.37 -5.22
N VAL A 39 9.04 -11.83 -6.42
CA VAL A 39 9.37 -10.95 -7.54
C VAL A 39 8.14 -10.15 -7.97
N GLU A 40 6.98 -10.79 -8.07
CA GLU A 40 5.74 -10.11 -8.39
C GLU A 40 5.36 -9.10 -7.30
N PHE A 41 5.45 -9.48 -6.03
CA PHE A 41 5.12 -8.62 -4.89
C PHE A 41 5.95 -7.32 -4.89
N GLU A 42 7.26 -7.41 -5.10
CA GLU A 42 8.12 -6.23 -5.20
C GLU A 42 7.85 -5.42 -6.48
N GLN A 43 7.57 -6.09 -7.60
CA GLN A 43 7.17 -5.44 -8.84
C GLN A 43 5.86 -4.64 -8.66
N ARG A 44 4.84 -5.21 -8.01
CA ARG A 44 3.57 -4.52 -7.72
C ARG A 44 3.75 -3.32 -6.81
N LYS A 45 4.68 -3.37 -5.86
CA LYS A 45 5.04 -2.20 -5.04
C LYS A 45 5.62 -1.08 -5.88
N LEU A 46 6.48 -1.39 -6.85
CA LEU A 46 7.04 -0.40 -7.78
C LEU A 46 5.97 0.15 -8.72
N GLU A 47 5.09 -0.71 -9.25
CA GLU A 47 3.96 -0.31 -10.09
C GLU A 47 3.01 0.65 -9.38
N TYR A 48 2.76 0.45 -8.08
CA TYR A 48 1.94 1.37 -7.31
C TYR A 48 2.46 2.80 -7.43
N LEU A 49 3.77 3.05 -7.30
CA LEU A 49 4.36 4.38 -7.32
C LEU A 49 4.12 5.15 -8.63
N SER A 50 4.06 4.44 -9.76
CA SER A 50 3.76 5.01 -11.08
C SER A 50 2.28 4.90 -11.47
N SER A 51 1.45 4.27 -10.64
CA SER A 51 0.05 4.02 -10.93
C SER A 51 -0.85 5.23 -10.68
N GLU A 52 -1.99 5.22 -11.36
CA GLU A 52 -3.10 6.14 -11.11
C GLU A 52 -3.67 6.01 -9.68
N PHE A 53 -3.52 4.85 -9.03
CA PHE A 53 -3.95 4.66 -7.64
C PHE A 53 -3.13 5.50 -6.67
N HIS A 54 -1.80 5.57 -6.85
CA HIS A 54 -0.95 6.44 -6.03
C HIS A 54 -1.26 7.92 -6.27
N ARG A 55 -1.55 8.31 -7.53
CA ARG A 55 -1.98 9.68 -7.84
C ARG A 55 -3.31 10.03 -7.16
N PHE A 56 -4.27 9.11 -7.22
CA PHE A 56 -5.57 9.29 -6.56
C PHE A 56 -5.44 9.38 -5.04
N ASP A 57 -4.69 8.48 -4.40
CA ASP A 57 -4.47 8.50 -2.95
C ASP A 57 -3.80 9.81 -2.51
N SER A 58 -2.82 10.30 -3.28
CA SER A 58 -2.17 11.59 -3.05
C SER A 58 -3.16 12.76 -3.08
N TYR A 59 -4.14 12.75 -3.99
CA TYR A 59 -5.19 13.77 -4.03
C TYR A 59 -6.14 13.67 -2.84
N ILE A 60 -6.53 12.47 -2.43
CA ILE A 60 -7.35 12.29 -1.22
C ILE A 60 -6.62 12.82 0.02
N MET A 61 -5.32 12.54 0.14
CA MET A 61 -4.51 13.03 1.25
C MET A 61 -4.30 14.54 1.22
N SER A 62 -4.22 15.17 0.04
CA SER A 62 -4.15 16.63 -0.07
C SER A 62 -5.46 17.30 0.35
N LEU A 63 -6.61 16.70 0.01
CA LEU A 63 -7.92 17.20 0.43
C LEU A 63 -8.13 17.12 1.94
N LYS A 64 -7.66 16.05 2.60
CA LYS A 64 -7.74 15.94 4.07
C LYS A 64 -7.06 17.10 4.80
N LYS A 65 -5.96 17.61 4.24
CA LYS A 65 -5.24 18.75 4.81
C LYS A 65 -6.06 20.04 4.76
N ILE A 66 -6.95 20.22 3.78
CA ILE A 66 -7.76 21.44 3.67
C ILE A 66 -8.63 21.64 4.92
N GLY A 67 -9.18 20.56 5.48
CA GLY A 67 -9.94 20.61 6.74
C GLY A 67 -9.11 20.91 7.99
N GLU A 68 -7.79 20.75 7.93
CA GLU A 68 -6.86 21.10 9.03
C GLU A 68 -6.47 22.58 9.00
N TYR A 69 -6.62 23.26 7.85
CA TYR A 69 -6.34 24.69 7.67
C TYR A 69 -7.60 25.58 7.65
N ALA A 70 -8.79 24.98 7.65
CA ALA A 70 -10.04 25.72 7.84
C ALA A 70 -10.22 26.03 9.33
N PRO A 71 -10.44 27.31 9.72
CA PRO A 71 -10.60 27.71 11.12
C PRO A 71 -11.85 27.12 11.78
#